data_AF-A0A953M935-F1
#
_entry.id   AF-A0A953M935-F1
#
_cell.length_a   1.000
_cell.length_b   1.000
_cell.length_c   1.000
_cell.angle_alpha   90.00
_cell.angle_beta   90.00
_cell.angle_gamma   90.00
#
_symmetry.space_group_name_H-M   'P 1'
#
loop_
_entity.id
_entity.type
_entity.pdbx_description
1 polymer ?
#
loop_
_entity_poly.entity_id
_entity_poly.type
_entity_poly.pdbx_seq_one_letter_code
_entity_poly.pdbx_strand_id
1 'polypeptide(L)'
;TWEALRLMVGQRRVHTLPIEEIGRERGGWCWACSPYPGNHETMVTLDGLRGNKGGRFSPHETARAVEQVLEAVSAAHADRIVHGAIRESEIVVNPRGSLFIELYGLRERIRVSGRAEETGQDEVRSVAALAWTLLTGIDTSEMEVFSGRVGRAVDRRWMQWIERGLDPIMGYNDVCEAIEALPDNSPLSAEFPAGGARGLLGRLSSAVVPRKEIGGGWSRKKPGQGGL
;
A
#
# COMPACT_ATOMS: atom_id res chain seq x y z
N THR A 1 -14.08 17.56 3.78
CA THR A 1 -13.92 16.60 2.67
C THR A 1 -13.85 17.26 1.30
N TRP A 2 -14.88 17.98 0.83
CA TRP A 2 -14.85 18.61 -0.52
C TRP A 2 -13.65 19.54 -0.76
N GLU A 3 -13.38 20.48 0.16
CA GLU A 3 -12.23 21.37 0.03
C GLU A 3 -10.89 20.61 0.09
N ALA A 4 -10.80 19.56 0.90
CA ALA A 4 -9.61 18.70 0.94
C ALA A 4 -9.35 18.03 -0.43
N LEU A 5 -10.40 17.47 -1.04
CA LEU A 5 -10.32 16.88 -2.38
C LEU A 5 -9.92 17.92 -3.44
N ARG A 6 -10.53 19.12 -3.44
CA ARG A 6 -10.18 20.20 -4.38
C ARG A 6 -8.70 20.58 -4.33
N LEU A 7 -8.12 20.61 -3.13
CA LEU A 7 -6.71 20.92 -2.95
C LEU A 7 -5.81 19.82 -3.51
N MET A 8 -6.27 18.56 -3.56
CA MET A 8 -5.48 17.39 -3.96
C MET A 8 -5.56 17.05 -5.45
N VAL A 9 -6.60 17.51 -6.16
CA VAL A 9 -6.76 17.25 -7.61
C VAL A 9 -5.56 17.74 -8.41
N GLY A 10 -5.09 16.90 -9.33
CA GLY A 10 -3.99 17.20 -10.23
C GLY A 10 -2.59 17.11 -9.60
N GLN A 11 -2.49 16.90 -8.28
CA GLN A 11 -1.21 16.71 -7.62
C GLN A 11 -0.64 15.33 -7.97
N ARG A 12 0.57 15.32 -8.54
CA ARG A 12 1.30 14.09 -8.93
C ARG A 12 2.59 13.99 -8.13
N ARG A 13 2.78 12.87 -7.45
CA ARG A 13 4.04 12.55 -6.76
C ARG A 13 4.45 11.11 -7.06
N VAL A 14 5.75 10.84 -6.96
CA VAL A 14 6.28 9.49 -7.08
C VAL A 14 5.57 8.57 -6.09
N HIS A 15 5.24 7.35 -6.50
CA HIS A 15 4.58 6.34 -5.66
C HIS A 15 3.27 6.77 -4.97
N THR A 16 2.58 7.78 -5.51
CA THR A 16 1.22 8.15 -5.07
C THR A 16 0.24 8.05 -6.24
N LEU A 17 -1.00 7.64 -5.97
CA LEU A 17 -2.07 7.70 -6.98
C LEU A 17 -2.65 9.11 -7.02
N PRO A 18 -2.53 9.83 -8.15
CA PRO A 18 -3.08 11.17 -8.25
C PRO A 18 -4.61 11.12 -8.32
N ILE A 19 -5.26 12.19 -7.86
CA ILE A 19 -6.68 12.42 -8.12
C ILE A 19 -6.78 13.22 -9.41
N GLU A 20 -7.41 12.64 -10.44
CA GLU A 20 -7.57 13.27 -11.75
C GLU A 20 -8.85 14.08 -11.85
N GLU A 21 -9.92 13.58 -11.22
CA GLU A 21 -11.23 14.23 -11.25
C GLU A 21 -11.92 14.07 -9.90
N ILE A 22 -12.76 15.04 -9.54
CA ILE A 22 -13.62 14.98 -8.37
C ILE A 22 -15.00 15.47 -8.76
N GLY A 23 -16.01 15.00 -8.04
CA GLY A 23 -17.36 15.51 -8.18
C GLY A 23 -18.16 15.42 -6.91
N ARG A 24 -19.32 16.06 -6.97
CA ARG A 24 -20.27 16.11 -5.86
C ARG A 24 -21.66 15.84 -6.39
N GLU A 25 -22.35 14.89 -5.77
CA GLU A 25 -23.71 14.53 -6.14
C GLU A 25 -24.74 15.38 -5.38
N ARG A 26 -25.99 15.39 -5.86
CA ARG A 26 -27.11 16.12 -5.26
C ARG A 26 -27.47 15.67 -3.82
N GLY A 27 -26.89 14.59 -3.33
CA GLY A 27 -27.02 14.12 -1.94
C GLY A 27 -25.90 14.55 -0.98
N GLY A 28 -24.94 15.36 -1.43
CA GLY A 28 -23.80 15.79 -0.62
C GLY A 28 -22.62 14.81 -0.60
N TRP A 29 -22.76 13.63 -1.22
CA TRP A 29 -21.67 12.70 -1.49
C TRP A 29 -20.62 13.33 -2.39
N CYS A 30 -19.36 13.05 -2.09
CA CYS A 30 -18.22 13.44 -2.91
C CYS A 30 -17.57 12.17 -3.45
N TRP A 31 -17.12 12.21 -4.71
CA TRP A 31 -16.34 11.15 -5.34
C TRP A 31 -15.03 11.71 -5.88
N ALA A 32 -14.05 10.83 -6.05
CA ALA A 32 -12.76 11.12 -6.65
C ALA A 32 -12.40 10.00 -7.62
N CYS A 33 -11.82 10.37 -8.76
CA CYS A 33 -11.30 9.44 -9.77
C CYS A 33 -9.79 9.52 -9.80
N SER A 34 -9.15 8.35 -9.84
CA SER A 34 -7.70 8.18 -9.97
C SER A 34 -7.39 7.23 -11.13
N PRO A 35 -6.17 7.24 -11.69
CA PRO A 35 -5.75 6.22 -12.64
C PRO A 35 -5.94 4.84 -12.03
N TYR A 36 -6.38 3.88 -12.83
CA TYR A 36 -6.51 2.50 -12.38
C TYR A 36 -5.17 1.77 -12.54
N PRO A 37 -4.43 1.48 -11.44
CA PRO A 37 -3.10 0.83 -11.52
C PRO A 37 -3.19 -0.70 -11.72
N GLY A 38 -4.39 -1.27 -11.61
CA GLY A 38 -4.65 -2.70 -11.73
C GLY A 38 -4.59 -3.20 -13.18
N ASN A 39 -4.91 -4.47 -13.37
CA ASN A 39 -5.09 -5.08 -14.70
C ASN A 39 -6.59 -5.31 -14.98
N HIS A 40 -6.91 -5.89 -16.14
CA HIS A 40 -8.28 -6.23 -16.52
C HIS A 40 -8.99 -7.20 -15.57
N GLU A 41 -8.25 -7.86 -14.67
CA GLU A 41 -8.79 -8.82 -13.71
C GLU A 41 -9.11 -8.13 -12.39
N THR A 42 -8.12 -7.49 -11.75
CA THR A 42 -8.29 -6.86 -10.44
C THR A 42 -7.23 -5.80 -10.13
N MET A 43 -7.55 -4.96 -9.16
CA MET A 43 -6.59 -4.16 -8.40
C MET A 43 -6.03 -5.03 -7.27
N VAL A 44 -4.70 -5.09 -7.14
CA VAL A 44 -4.05 -5.90 -6.11
C VAL A 44 -3.43 -4.96 -5.07
N THR A 45 -3.92 -5.02 -3.83
CA THR A 45 -3.29 -4.33 -2.70
C THR A 45 -2.03 -5.07 -2.25
N LEU A 46 -1.16 -4.37 -1.52
CA LEU A 46 0.03 -4.98 -0.94
C LEU A 46 -0.32 -6.12 0.02
N ASP A 47 -1.39 -5.92 0.81
CA ASP A 47 -1.95 -6.95 1.70
C ASP A 47 -2.41 -8.19 0.92
N GLY A 48 -3.18 -7.99 -0.16
CA GLY A 48 -3.64 -9.08 -1.01
C GLY A 48 -2.47 -9.82 -1.69
N LEU A 49 -1.45 -9.10 -2.14
CA LEU A 49 -0.23 -9.69 -2.71
C LEU A 49 0.53 -10.54 -1.68
N ARG A 50 0.65 -10.04 -0.44
CA ARG A 50 1.28 -10.76 0.68
C ARG A 50 0.51 -12.03 1.03
N GLY A 51 -0.82 -11.95 1.15
CA GLY A 51 -1.68 -13.13 1.33
C GLY A 51 -1.46 -14.19 0.25
N ASN A 52 -1.43 -13.77 -1.02
CA ASN A 52 -1.20 -14.66 -2.17
C ASN A 52 0.20 -15.30 -2.19
N LYS A 53 1.20 -14.67 -1.56
CA LYS A 53 2.59 -15.18 -1.46
C LYS A 53 2.83 -16.03 -0.21
N GLY A 54 1.80 -16.32 0.58
CA GLY A 54 1.92 -17.13 1.80
C GLY A 54 2.19 -16.31 3.07
N GLY A 55 1.78 -15.04 3.08
CA GLY A 55 1.69 -14.22 4.29
C GLY A 55 2.93 -13.37 4.61
N ARG A 56 4.04 -13.55 3.89
CA ARG A 56 5.27 -12.75 4.06
C ARG A 56 6.01 -12.56 2.74
N PHE A 57 6.92 -11.60 2.71
CA PHE A 57 7.84 -11.33 1.61
C PHE A 57 9.27 -11.72 1.96
N SER A 58 10.09 -11.91 0.93
CA SER A 58 11.54 -11.99 1.13
C SER A 58 12.10 -10.65 1.62
N PRO A 59 13.29 -10.62 2.24
CA PRO A 59 13.95 -9.37 2.63
C PRO A 59 14.14 -8.40 1.46
N HIS A 60 14.50 -8.92 0.28
CA HIS A 60 14.68 -8.10 -0.92
C HIS A 60 13.38 -7.44 -1.39
N GLU A 61 12.29 -8.21 -1.45
CA GLU A 61 10.97 -7.68 -1.79
C GLU A 61 10.49 -6.66 -0.75
N THR A 62 10.82 -6.89 0.53
CA THR A 62 10.48 -5.95 1.61
C THR A 62 11.23 -4.63 1.45
N ALA A 63 12.55 -4.65 1.27
CA ALA A 63 13.31 -3.40 1.08
C ALA A 63 12.81 -2.63 -0.14
N ARG A 64 12.56 -3.31 -1.27
CA ARG A 64 12.01 -2.64 -2.45
C ARG A 64 10.62 -2.04 -2.22
N ALA A 65 9.80 -2.67 -1.39
CA ALA A 65 8.48 -2.15 -1.06
C ALA A 65 8.58 -0.94 -0.12
N VAL A 66 9.36 -1.08 0.95
CA VAL A 66 9.62 -0.04 1.95
C VAL A 66 10.26 1.19 1.32
N GLU A 67 11.27 1.02 0.45
CA GLU A 67 11.93 2.10 -0.28
C GLU A 67 10.93 2.92 -1.10
N GLN A 68 10.10 2.28 -1.94
CA GLN A 68 9.10 3.00 -2.74
C GLN A 68 8.06 3.73 -1.87
N VAL A 69 7.68 3.16 -0.72
CA VAL A 69 6.77 3.82 0.23
C VAL A 69 7.46 5.04 0.87
N LEU A 70 8.72 4.92 1.29
CA LEU A 70 9.49 6.04 1.83
C LEU A 70 9.75 7.12 0.77
N GLU A 71 9.94 6.76 -0.50
CA GLU A 71 10.04 7.72 -1.60
C GLU A 71 8.74 8.51 -1.79
N ALA A 72 7.57 7.86 -1.69
CA ALA A 72 6.28 8.57 -1.69
C ALA A 72 6.16 9.54 -0.51
N VAL A 73 6.53 9.08 0.69
CA VAL A 73 6.50 9.89 1.92
C VAL A 73 7.44 11.09 1.79
N SER A 74 8.66 10.87 1.34
CA SER A 74 9.67 11.92 1.11
C SER A 74 9.18 12.98 0.13
N ALA A 75 8.64 12.55 -1.02
CA ALA A 75 8.11 13.47 -2.02
C ALA A 75 6.91 14.29 -1.49
N ALA A 76 6.08 13.73 -0.62
CA ALA A 76 4.96 14.45 -0.04
C ALA A 76 5.35 15.38 1.12
N HIS A 77 6.30 14.94 1.96
CA HIS A 77 6.83 15.72 3.09
C HIS A 77 7.56 16.98 2.60
N ALA A 78 8.20 16.93 1.43
CA ALA A 78 8.76 18.11 0.77
C ALA A 78 7.72 19.24 0.56
N ASP A 79 6.44 18.87 0.37
CA ASP A 79 5.32 19.80 0.24
C ASP A 79 4.55 20.05 1.56
N ARG A 80 5.08 19.58 2.69
CA ARG A 80 4.43 19.57 4.02
C ARG A 80 3.08 18.85 4.01
N ILE A 81 2.96 17.79 3.21
CA ILE A 81 1.78 16.92 3.17
C ILE A 81 2.12 15.63 3.89
N VAL A 82 1.28 15.25 4.84
CA VAL A 82 1.38 14.01 5.61
C VAL A 82 0.15 13.15 5.38
N HIS A 83 0.30 11.83 5.30
CA HIS A 83 -0.83 10.90 5.22
C HIS A 83 -1.28 10.40 6.61
N GLY A 84 -0.37 10.43 7.58
CA GLY A 84 -0.48 9.67 8.83
C GLY A 84 -0.14 8.20 8.62
N ALA A 85 -0.53 7.32 9.54
CA ALA A 85 -0.17 5.90 9.49
C ALA A 85 -0.58 5.21 8.17
N ILE A 86 0.39 4.66 7.45
CA ILE A 86 0.22 3.97 6.17
C ILE A 86 -0.09 2.49 6.42
N ARG A 87 -1.10 1.96 5.72
CA ARG A 87 -1.53 0.56 5.82
C ARG A 87 -1.31 -0.20 4.51
N GLU A 88 -1.08 -1.51 4.60
CA GLU A 88 -0.93 -2.39 3.43
C GLU A 88 -2.14 -2.36 2.49
N SER A 89 -3.34 -2.17 3.02
CA SER A 89 -4.58 -2.09 2.25
C SER A 89 -4.71 -0.79 1.44
N GLU A 90 -3.96 0.26 1.79
CA GLU A 90 -3.95 1.57 1.12
C GLU A 90 -2.87 1.62 0.02
N ILE A 91 -2.04 0.58 -0.08
CA ILE A 91 -0.96 0.48 -1.06
C ILE A 91 -1.38 -0.48 -2.17
N VAL A 92 -1.38 0.01 -3.39
CA VAL A 92 -1.73 -0.76 -4.58
C VAL A 92 -0.47 -1.13 -5.36
N VAL A 93 -0.45 -2.36 -5.88
CA VAL A 93 0.66 -2.90 -6.66
C VAL A 93 0.25 -3.02 -8.11
N ASN A 94 1.02 -2.42 -9.01
CA ASN A 94 0.80 -2.63 -10.45
C ASN A 94 1.48 -3.95 -10.92
N PRO A 95 1.15 -4.46 -12.13
CA PRO A 95 1.75 -5.68 -12.67
C PRO A 95 3.27 -5.63 -12.88
N ARG A 96 3.89 -4.44 -12.84
CA ARG A 96 5.33 -4.24 -12.96
C ARG A 96 6.03 -4.21 -11.60
N GLY A 97 5.29 -4.35 -10.50
CA GLY A 97 5.81 -4.31 -9.13
C GLY A 97 6.09 -2.91 -8.61
N SER A 98 5.52 -1.86 -9.23
CA SER A 98 5.51 -0.52 -8.65
C SER A 98 4.38 -0.39 -7.64
N LEU A 99 4.66 0.29 -6.54
CA LEU A 99 3.71 0.58 -5.48
C LEU A 99 3.15 2.00 -5.62
N PHE A 100 1.88 2.17 -5.26
CA PHE A 100 1.26 3.47 -5.15
C PHE A 100 0.35 3.55 -3.93
N ILE A 101 0.46 4.64 -3.16
CA ILE A 101 -0.42 4.90 -2.02
C ILE A 101 -1.68 5.62 -2.52
N GLU A 102 -2.86 5.11 -2.16
CA GLU A 102 -4.15 5.70 -2.49
C GLU A 102 -4.42 6.97 -1.68
N LEU A 103 -5.03 7.96 -2.34
CA LEU A 103 -5.58 9.18 -1.71
C LEU A 103 -4.62 9.84 -0.70
N TYR A 104 -3.34 9.94 -1.06
CA TYR A 104 -2.29 10.34 -0.14
C TYR A 104 -2.57 11.70 0.51
N GLY A 105 -2.59 11.78 1.85
CA GLY A 105 -2.87 13.02 2.59
C GLY A 105 -4.34 13.38 2.77
N LEU A 106 -5.29 12.64 2.17
CA LEU A 106 -6.71 12.96 2.29
C LEU A 106 -7.21 12.88 3.74
N ARG A 107 -6.83 11.82 4.45
CA ARG A 107 -7.26 11.59 5.84
C ARG A 107 -6.88 12.74 6.75
N GLU A 108 -5.62 13.16 6.71
CA GLU A 108 -5.13 14.26 7.56
C GLU A 108 -5.66 15.62 7.11
N ARG A 109 -5.95 15.83 5.83
CA ARG A 109 -6.65 17.05 5.38
C ARG A 109 -8.12 17.12 5.80
N ILE A 110 -8.76 15.98 6.02
CA ILE A 110 -10.12 15.91 6.55
C ILE A 110 -10.13 16.12 8.06
N ARG A 111 -9.10 15.63 8.76
CA ARG A 111 -8.94 15.86 10.19
C ARG A 111 -8.56 17.33 10.41
N VAL A 112 -9.35 18.05 11.21
CA VAL A 112 -9.07 19.45 11.57
C VAL A 112 -8.01 19.50 12.69
N SER A 113 -6.97 18.67 12.63
CA SER A 113 -5.95 18.53 13.66
C SER A 113 -4.62 19.11 13.19
N GLY A 114 -4.21 20.23 13.79
CA GLY A 114 -3.03 21.01 13.40
C GLY A 114 -1.69 20.46 13.91
N ARG A 115 -1.44 19.15 13.89
CA ARG A 115 -0.18 18.55 14.36
C ARG A 115 0.63 17.87 13.25
N ALA A 116 1.00 18.65 12.23
CA ALA A 116 1.66 18.12 11.04
C ALA A 116 3.03 17.44 11.32
N GLU A 117 3.84 17.99 12.23
CA GLU A 117 5.19 17.46 12.52
C GLU A 117 5.16 16.12 13.28
N GLU A 118 4.38 16.01 14.36
CA GLU A 118 4.15 14.72 15.07
C GLU A 118 3.62 13.66 14.09
N THR A 119 2.76 14.07 13.16
CA THR A 119 2.18 13.18 12.15
C THR A 119 3.23 12.67 11.15
N GLY A 120 4.28 13.44 10.85
CA GLY A 120 5.36 13.03 9.95
C GLY A 120 6.20 11.89 10.53
N GLN A 121 6.58 11.99 11.80
CA GLN A 121 7.31 10.92 12.49
C GLN A 121 6.43 9.67 12.69
N ASP A 122 5.16 9.85 13.03
CA ASP A 122 4.19 8.76 13.14
C ASP A 122 4.01 8.01 11.80
N GLU A 123 4.06 8.74 10.69
CA GLU A 123 4.02 8.18 9.35
C GLU A 123 5.28 7.33 9.05
N VAL A 124 6.49 7.82 9.34
CA VAL A 124 7.73 7.01 9.20
C VAL A 124 7.68 5.77 10.09
N ARG A 125 7.19 5.90 11.34
CA ARG A 125 6.98 4.78 12.26
C ARG A 125 6.05 3.72 11.68
N SER A 126 4.98 4.14 11.00
CA SER A 126 4.06 3.21 10.36
C SER A 126 4.70 2.45 9.19
N VAL A 127 5.69 3.03 8.50
CA VAL A 127 6.47 2.33 7.47
C VAL A 127 7.41 1.30 8.09
N ALA A 128 7.98 1.59 9.27
CA ALA A 128 8.73 0.58 10.02
C ALA A 128 7.85 -0.59 10.46
N ALA A 129 6.62 -0.31 10.90
CA ALA A 129 5.63 -1.33 11.21
C ALA A 129 5.21 -2.15 9.98
N LEU A 130 5.06 -1.50 8.83
CA LEU A 130 4.83 -2.17 7.56
C LEU A 130 5.97 -3.14 7.24
N ALA A 131 7.24 -2.72 7.35
CA ALA A 131 8.39 -3.58 7.08
C ALA A 131 8.40 -4.85 7.95
N TRP A 132 8.08 -4.72 9.25
CA TRP A 132 7.92 -5.84 10.16
C TRP A 132 6.85 -6.82 9.66
N THR A 133 5.68 -6.30 9.30
CA THR A 133 4.55 -7.11 8.84
C THR A 133 4.87 -7.82 7.52
N LEU A 134 5.57 -7.15 6.60
CA LEU A 134 6.01 -7.75 5.35
C LEU A 134 7.02 -8.89 5.56
N LEU A 135 7.98 -8.73 6.48
CA LEU A 135 9.00 -9.76 6.75
C LEU A 135 8.45 -10.97 7.51
N THR A 136 7.59 -10.72 8.50
CA THR A 136 7.18 -11.74 9.48
C THR A 136 5.80 -12.31 9.19
N GLY A 137 4.94 -11.54 8.52
CA GLY A 137 3.51 -11.81 8.38
C GLY A 137 2.70 -11.52 9.65
N ILE A 138 3.29 -10.89 10.67
CA ILE A 138 2.67 -10.59 11.96
C ILE A 138 2.43 -9.08 12.05
N ASP A 139 1.21 -8.68 12.44
CA ASP A 139 0.87 -7.27 12.65
C ASP A 139 1.61 -6.71 13.87
N THR A 140 2.06 -5.45 13.81
CA THR A 140 2.78 -4.83 14.94
C THR A 140 1.93 -4.58 16.17
N SER A 141 0.61 -4.50 16.04
CA SER A 141 -0.30 -4.47 17.19
C SER A 141 -0.23 -5.75 18.03
N GLU A 142 0.24 -6.86 17.46
CA GLU A 142 0.47 -8.13 18.15
C GLU A 142 1.91 -8.25 18.71
N MET A 143 2.75 -7.23 18.50
CA MET A 143 4.19 -7.29 18.78
C MET A 143 4.53 -7.35 20.28
N GLU A 144 3.66 -6.85 21.17
CA GLU A 144 3.88 -6.84 22.63
C GLU A 144 4.15 -8.24 23.22
N VAL A 145 3.83 -9.32 22.48
CA VAL A 145 3.94 -10.71 22.93
C VAL A 145 5.25 -11.39 22.50
N PHE A 146 6.06 -10.79 21.62
CA PHE A 146 7.14 -11.53 20.93
C PHE A 146 8.55 -11.32 21.50
N SER A 147 8.81 -11.90 22.68
CA SER A 147 10.16 -12.08 23.20
C SER A 147 10.86 -13.30 22.55
N GLY A 148 11.63 -13.07 21.49
CA GLY A 148 12.87 -13.83 21.22
C GLY A 148 12.90 -14.96 20.16
N ARG A 149 11.77 -15.46 19.64
CA ARG A 149 11.78 -16.52 18.58
C ARG A 149 11.65 -15.98 17.15
N VAL A 150 10.77 -15.01 16.90
CA VAL A 150 10.55 -14.44 15.56
C VAL A 150 11.78 -13.67 15.08
N GLY A 151 12.44 -12.94 15.99
CA GLY A 151 13.66 -12.17 15.68
C GLY A 151 14.84 -13.01 15.19
N ARG A 152 14.85 -14.34 15.38
CA ARG A 152 15.94 -15.20 14.84
C ARG A 152 15.85 -15.43 13.33
N ALA A 153 14.68 -15.24 12.73
CA ALA A 153 14.47 -15.44 11.29
C ALA A 153 14.72 -14.16 10.48
N VAL A 154 14.70 -13.00 11.13
CA VAL A 154 14.92 -11.70 10.49
C VAL A 154 16.40 -11.35 10.60
N ASP A 155 16.97 -10.83 9.51
CA ASP A 155 18.36 -10.37 9.49
C ASP A 155 18.60 -9.28 10.55
N ARG A 156 19.81 -9.26 11.12
CA ARG A 156 20.15 -8.34 12.22
C ARG A 156 20.04 -6.87 11.81
N ARG A 157 20.37 -6.51 10.57
CA ARG A 157 20.27 -5.12 10.09
C ARG A 157 18.81 -4.70 9.98
N TRP A 158 17.95 -5.59 9.50
CA TRP A 158 16.50 -5.38 9.48
C TRP A 158 15.92 -5.20 10.87
N MET A 159 16.29 -6.04 11.83
CA MET A 159 15.87 -5.88 13.22
C MET A 159 16.28 -4.51 13.78
N GLN A 160 17.52 -4.08 13.56
CA GLN A 160 18.00 -2.77 14.02
C GLN A 160 17.24 -1.61 13.38
N TRP A 161 16.98 -1.68 12.07
CA TRP A 161 16.23 -0.64 11.36
C TRP A 161 14.77 -0.55 11.87
N ILE A 162 14.12 -1.69 12.07
CA ILE A 162 12.73 -1.76 12.57
C ILE A 162 12.64 -1.30 14.02
N GLU A 163 13.50 -1.80 14.91
CA GLU A 163 13.53 -1.42 16.33
C GLU A 163 13.70 0.09 16.47
N ARG A 164 14.63 0.67 15.71
CA ARG A 164 14.82 2.12 15.65
C ARG A 164 13.56 2.82 15.11
N GLY A 165 13.04 2.39 13.96
CA GLY A 165 11.88 3.03 13.34
C GLY A 165 10.61 2.97 14.18
N LEU A 166 10.46 1.95 15.04
CA LEU A 166 9.34 1.79 15.96
C LEU A 166 9.48 2.57 17.28
N ASP A 167 10.67 3.07 17.61
CA ASP A 167 10.90 3.82 18.84
C ASP A 167 10.17 5.19 18.78
N PRO A 168 9.24 5.48 19.71
CA PRO A 168 8.51 6.74 19.71
C PRO A 168 9.33 7.94 20.18
N ILE A 169 10.47 7.73 20.84
CA ILE A 169 11.32 8.78 21.41
C ILE A 169 12.59 8.95 20.58
N MET A 170 13.26 7.86 20.24
CA MET A 170 14.57 7.84 19.56
C MET A 170 14.50 7.30 18.12
N GLY A 171 13.31 7.37 17.51
CA GLY A 171 13.10 6.95 16.13
C GLY A 171 13.81 7.79 15.09
N TYR A 172 13.47 7.56 13.82
CA TYR A 172 13.96 8.41 12.73
C TYR A 172 13.40 9.82 12.84
N ASN A 173 14.26 10.82 12.68
CA ASN A 173 13.86 12.23 12.76
C ASN A 173 13.03 12.64 11.54
N ASP A 174 13.39 12.10 10.37
CA ASP A 174 12.71 12.31 9.10
C ASP A 174 12.82 11.07 8.19
N VAL A 175 12.13 11.15 7.05
CA VAL A 175 12.09 10.10 6.03
C VAL A 175 13.41 9.90 5.29
N CYS A 176 14.23 10.94 5.12
CA CYS A 176 15.54 10.81 4.47
C CYS A 176 16.47 9.96 5.32
N GLU A 177 16.50 10.19 6.64
CA GLU A 177 17.25 9.38 7.59
C GLU A 177 16.81 7.90 7.56
N ALA A 178 15.50 7.64 7.44
CA ALA A 178 14.96 6.29 7.34
C ALA A 178 15.40 5.58 6.05
N ILE A 179 15.44 6.29 4.91
CA ILE A 179 15.91 5.77 3.62
C ILE A 179 17.41 5.46 3.68
N GLU A 180 18.23 6.39 4.19
CA GLU A 180 19.69 6.22 4.30
C GLU A 180 20.08 5.05 5.21
N ALA A 181 19.27 4.79 6.24
CA ALA A 181 19.49 3.68 7.16
C ALA A 181 18.95 2.34 6.64
N LEU A 182 18.16 2.33 5.55
CA LEU A 182 17.49 1.13 5.06
C LEU A 182 18.52 0.04 4.76
N PRO A 183 18.33 -1.22 5.22
CA PRO A 183 19.29 -2.27 4.94
C PRO A 183 19.45 -2.47 3.43
N ASP A 184 20.64 -2.14 2.92
CA ASP A 184 20.97 -2.26 1.50
C ASP A 184 20.65 -3.67 0.98
N ASN A 185 19.92 -3.70 -0.13
CA ASN A 185 19.72 -4.89 -0.95
C ASN A 185 20.94 -5.16 -1.85
N SER A 186 22.18 -4.96 -1.35
CA SER A 186 23.35 -5.23 -2.18
C SER A 186 23.28 -6.68 -2.69
N PRO A 187 23.14 -6.88 -4.01
CA PRO A 187 22.86 -8.21 -4.59
C PRO A 187 24.04 -9.18 -4.43
N LEU A 188 25.14 -8.73 -3.83
CA LEU A 188 26.39 -9.46 -3.66
C LEU A 188 26.35 -10.60 -2.62
N SER A 189 25.21 -10.88 -1.96
CA SER A 189 25.13 -11.96 -0.97
C SER A 189 24.05 -13.01 -1.24
N ALA A 190 23.40 -13.00 -2.40
CA ALA A 190 22.49 -14.08 -2.74
C ALA A 190 22.48 -14.39 -4.24
N GLU A 191 23.23 -15.42 -4.61
CA GLU A 191 23.02 -16.19 -5.85
C GLU A 191 21.62 -16.83 -5.81
N PHE A 192 20.57 -16.06 -6.06
CA PHE A 192 19.26 -16.59 -6.40
C PHE A 192 19.05 -16.50 -7.92
N PRO A 193 18.63 -17.59 -8.57
CA PRO A 193 18.44 -17.61 -10.02
C PRO A 193 17.34 -16.63 -10.42
N ALA A 194 17.64 -15.78 -11.40
CA ALA A 194 16.83 -14.67 -11.90
C ALA A 194 15.50 -15.08 -12.61
N GLY A 195 14.83 -16.15 -12.17
CA GLY A 195 13.76 -16.81 -12.90
C GLY A 195 12.34 -16.77 -12.30
N GLY A 196 12.08 -16.04 -11.21
CA GLY A 196 10.84 -16.23 -10.42
C GLY A 196 9.67 -15.27 -10.66
N ALA A 197 9.92 -13.98 -10.94
CA ALA A 197 8.87 -12.97 -10.82
C ALA A 197 7.86 -12.95 -11.99
N ARG A 198 8.26 -13.37 -13.20
CA ARG A 198 7.32 -13.51 -14.33
C ARG A 198 6.38 -14.71 -14.21
N GLY A 199 6.74 -15.72 -13.41
CA GLY A 199 5.98 -16.97 -13.31
C GLY A 199 4.81 -16.94 -12.32
N LEU A 200 4.86 -16.09 -11.28
CA LEU A 200 3.81 -16.05 -10.25
C LEU A 200 2.61 -15.18 -10.64
N LEU A 201 2.82 -14.07 -11.37
CA LEU A 201 1.71 -13.27 -11.90
C LEU A 201 0.94 -14.00 -13.02
N GLY A 202 1.63 -14.83 -13.83
CA GLY A 202 0.97 -15.71 -14.80
C GLY A 202 0.23 -16.92 -14.19
N ARG A 203 0.46 -17.21 -12.90
CA ARG A 203 -0.26 -18.26 -12.15
C ARG A 203 -1.47 -17.72 -11.39
N LEU A 204 -1.48 -16.44 -11.04
CA LEU A 204 -2.66 -15.78 -10.48
C LEU A 204 -3.76 -15.57 -11.52
N SER A 205 -3.42 -15.34 -12.80
CA SER A 205 -4.39 -15.28 -13.90
C SER A 205 -5.05 -16.64 -14.23
N SER A 206 -4.55 -17.75 -13.67
CA SER A 206 -5.14 -19.09 -13.87
C SER A 206 -5.85 -19.64 -12.62
N ALA A 207 -5.64 -19.07 -11.43
CA ALA A 207 -6.19 -19.58 -10.17
C ALA A 207 -7.51 -18.90 -9.72
N VAL A 208 -7.94 -17.80 -10.36
CA VAL A 208 -9.16 -17.06 -10.00
C VAL A 208 -10.26 -17.26 -11.04
N VAL A 209 -10.68 -18.51 -11.22
CA VAL A 209 -12.03 -18.82 -11.76
C VAL A 209 -12.62 -20.02 -10.99
N PRO A 210 -13.38 -19.82 -9.90
CA PRO A 210 -14.42 -20.76 -9.58
C PRO A 210 -15.53 -20.59 -10.62
N ARG A 211 -15.60 -21.54 -11.55
CA ARG A 211 -16.69 -21.67 -12.53
C ARG A 211 -17.98 -22.01 -11.78
N LYS A 212 -18.65 -21.00 -11.24
CA LYS A 212 -20.05 -21.15 -10.79
C LYS A 212 -20.92 -20.91 -12.01
N GLU A 213 -21.32 -22.00 -12.66
CA GLU A 213 -22.42 -21.99 -13.62
C GLU A 213 -23.67 -21.46 -12.90
N ILE A 214 -23.96 -20.16 -13.06
CA ILE A 214 -25.27 -19.62 -12.77
C ILE A 214 -26.05 -19.69 -14.07
N GLY A 215 -26.65 -20.86 -14.31
CA GLY A 215 -27.77 -20.99 -15.22
C GLY A 215 -28.94 -20.16 -14.69
N GLY A 216 -29.05 -18.93 -15.17
CA GLY A 216 -30.14 -18.01 -14.89
C GLY A 216 -30.63 -17.39 -16.18
N GLY A 217 -31.44 -18.13 -16.93
CA GLY A 217 -32.02 -17.68 -18.20
C GLY A 217 -32.83 -16.39 -18.03
N TRP A 218 -32.36 -15.31 -18.63
CA TRP A 218 -33.15 -14.10 -18.83
C TRP A 218 -34.14 -14.34 -19.98
N SER A 219 -35.35 -14.80 -19.62
CA SER A 219 -36.48 -14.84 -20.54
C SER A 219 -37.02 -13.42 -20.76
N ARG A 220 -36.76 -12.86 -21.95
CA ARG A 220 -37.40 -11.62 -22.42
C ARG A 220 -38.90 -11.90 -22.63
N LYS A 221 -39.75 -11.46 -21.69
CA LYS A 221 -41.18 -11.28 -21.97
C LYS A 221 -41.33 -10.19 -23.04
N LYS A 222 -41.86 -10.57 -24.21
CA LYS A 222 -42.33 -9.60 -25.22
C LYS A 222 -43.52 -8.82 -24.65
N PRO A 223 -43.60 -7.50 -24.82
CA PRO A 223 -44.82 -6.75 -24.53
C PRO A 223 -45.92 -7.21 -25.50
N GLY A 224 -47.04 -7.63 -24.93
CA GLY A 224 -48.21 -8.10 -25.64
C GLY A 224 -48.84 -6.98 -26.46
N GLN A 225 -49.21 -7.33 -27.69
CA GLN A 225 -50.23 -6.68 -28.47
C GLN A 225 -51.56 -6.81 -27.72
N GLY A 226 -52.18 -5.68 -27.36
CA GLY A 226 -53.59 -5.60 -27.06
C GLY A 226 -54.23 -4.80 -28.19
N GLY A 227 -55.02 -5.48 -29.03
CA GLY A 227 -55.83 -4.88 -30.07
C GLY A 227 -57.28 -4.73 -29.62
N LEU A 228 -57.89 -3.69 -30.21
CA LEU A 228 -59.32 -3.40 -30.44
C LEU A 228 -60.23 -3.22 -29.22
#